data_AF-A0A3S8RL58-F1
#
_entry.id   AF-A0A3S8RL58-F1
#
_cell.length_a   1.000
_cell.length_b   1.000
_cell.length_c   1.000
_cell.angle_alpha   90.00
_cell.angle_beta   90.00
_cell.angle_gamma   90.00
#
_symmetry.space_group_name_H-M   'P 1'
#
loop_
_entity.id
_entity.type
_entity.pdbx_description
1 polymer ?
#
loop_
_entity_poly.entity_id
_entity_poly.type
_entity_poly.pdbx_seq_one_letter_code
_entity_poly.pdbx_strand_id
1 'polypeptide(L)'
;MGQTVTKPRIAKNPTIKFASIILGILIVSVSCLMLSKSAKELVSTFQLNQQLKSERSNLKVLETRQGELALEKAKLQDPTYVQNYARGKHLLSKSEEQVFILPKTE
;
A
#
# COMPACT_ATOMS: atom_id res chain seq x y z
N MET A 1 -32.92 -9.92 -77.16
CA MET A 1 -31.87 -10.83 -76.66
C MET A 1 -31.26 -10.23 -75.41
N GLY A 2 -31.63 -10.72 -74.22
CA GLY A 2 -30.99 -10.33 -72.97
C GLY A 2 -30.57 -11.60 -72.25
N GLN A 3 -29.27 -11.90 -72.22
CA GLN A 3 -28.75 -12.99 -71.41
C GLN A 3 -28.55 -12.48 -69.99
N THR A 4 -29.27 -13.06 -69.04
CA THR A 4 -29.06 -12.83 -67.61
C THR A 4 -27.90 -13.71 -67.17
N VAL A 5 -26.75 -13.07 -66.88
CA VAL A 5 -25.61 -13.74 -66.25
C VAL A 5 -25.99 -14.13 -64.83
N THR A 6 -26.23 -15.43 -64.60
CA THR A 6 -26.52 -15.97 -63.27
C THR A 6 -25.21 -16.12 -62.48
N LYS A 7 -25.06 -15.28 -61.45
CA LYS A 7 -23.91 -15.31 -60.52
C LYS A 7 -23.93 -16.61 -59.69
N PRO A 8 -22.84 -17.40 -59.64
CA PRO A 8 -22.82 -18.62 -58.84
C PRO A 8 -22.84 -18.27 -57.36
N ARG A 9 -23.90 -18.71 -56.66
CA ARG A 9 -24.01 -18.58 -55.20
C ARG A 9 -23.27 -19.76 -54.57
N ILE A 10 -22.05 -19.53 -54.09
CA ILE A 10 -21.25 -20.53 -53.39
C ILE A 10 -22.02 -20.93 -52.12
N ALA A 11 -22.57 -22.15 -52.11
CA ALA A 11 -23.22 -22.73 -50.95
C ALA A 11 -22.16 -22.97 -49.85
N LYS A 12 -22.24 -22.25 -48.74
CA LYS A 12 -21.35 -22.47 -47.59
C LYS A 12 -21.81 -23.70 -46.82
N ASN A 13 -20.95 -24.71 -46.79
CA ASN A 13 -21.21 -25.99 -46.12
C ASN A 13 -21.45 -25.77 -44.60
N PRO A 14 -22.43 -26.45 -43.99
CA PRO A 14 -22.80 -26.25 -42.59
C PRO A 14 -21.66 -26.56 -41.61
N THR A 15 -20.76 -27.47 -41.97
CA THR A 15 -19.55 -27.83 -41.20
C THR A 15 -18.59 -26.64 -40.99
N ILE A 16 -18.50 -25.73 -41.97
CA ILE A 16 -17.64 -24.55 -41.90
C ILE A 16 -18.20 -23.52 -40.91
N LYS A 17 -19.53 -23.46 -40.75
CA LYS A 17 -20.19 -22.59 -39.76
C LYS A 17 -19.89 -23.06 -38.33
N PHE A 18 -20.00 -24.36 -38.06
CA PHE A 18 -19.67 -24.92 -36.74
C PHE A 18 -18.19 -24.72 -36.40
N ALA A 19 -17.28 -24.95 -37.36
CA ALA A 19 -15.86 -24.70 -37.16
C ALA A 19 -15.56 -23.23 -36.80
N SER A 20 -16.25 -22.27 -37.44
CA SER A 20 -16.07 -20.84 -37.14
C SER A 20 -16.56 -20.45 -35.74
N ILE A 21 -17.61 -21.09 -35.24
CA ILE A 21 -18.14 -20.85 -33.88
C ILE A 21 -17.15 -21.38 -32.83
N ILE A 22 -16.61 -22.58 -33.04
CA ILE A 22 -15.61 -23.18 -32.13
C ILE A 22 -14.34 -22.32 -32.08
N LEU A 23 -13.88 -21.83 -33.23
CA LEU A 23 -12.73 -20.92 -33.29
C LEU A 23 -13.00 -19.59 -32.56
N GLY A 24 -14.21 -19.04 -32.69
CA GLY A 24 -14.62 -17.84 -31.95
C GLY A 24 -14.58 -18.05 -30.43
N ILE A 25 -15.10 -19.18 -29.95
CA ILE A 25 -15.06 -19.54 -28.52
C ILE A 25 -13.61 -19.67 -28.02
N LEU A 26 -12.73 -20.26 -28.84
CA LEU A 26 -11.32 -20.44 -28.51
C LEU A 26 -10.57 -19.10 -28.43
N ILE A 27 -10.86 -18.14 -29.31
CA ILE A 27 -10.26 -16.80 -29.25
C ILE A 27 -10.73 -16.03 -28.01
N VAL A 28 -12.02 -16.13 -27.67
CA VAL A 28 -12.59 -15.48 -26.48
C VAL A 28 -12.01 -16.08 -25.20
N SER A 29 -11.82 -17.40 -25.14
CA SER A 29 -11.25 -18.05 -23.96
C SER A 29 -9.79 -17.63 -23.73
N VAL A 30 -8.97 -17.58 -24.79
CA VAL A 30 -7.57 -17.11 -24.72
C VAL A 30 -7.51 -15.65 -24.27
N SER A 31 -8.41 -14.80 -24.81
CA SER A 31 -8.50 -13.40 -24.42
C SER A 31 -8.85 -13.23 -22.94
N CYS A 32 -9.80 -14.02 -22.45
CA CYS A 32 -10.21 -14.00 -21.04
C CYS A 32 -9.08 -14.46 -20.09
N LEU A 33 -8.32 -15.47 -20.50
CA LEU A 33 -7.16 -15.95 -19.74
C LEU A 33 -6.05 -14.88 -19.66
N MET A 34 -5.74 -14.20 -20.76
CA MET A 34 -4.75 -13.12 -20.75
C MET A 34 -5.20 -11.94 -19.88
N LEU A 35 -6.45 -11.48 -20.00
CA LEU A 35 -6.98 -10.41 -19.15
C LEU A 35 -6.88 -10.77 -17.66
N SER A 36 -7.18 -12.01 -17.30
CA SER A 36 -7.09 -12.48 -15.92
C SER A 36 -5.65 -12.46 -15.38
N LYS A 37 -4.66 -12.75 -16.23
CA LYS A 37 -3.24 -12.68 -15.88
C LYS A 37 -2.80 -11.23 -15.70
N SER A 38 -3.14 -10.35 -16.63
CA SER A 38 -2.82 -8.92 -16.56
C SER A 38 -3.47 -8.23 -15.35
N ALA A 39 -4.70 -8.59 -14.99
CA ALA A 39 -5.36 -8.06 -13.80
C ALA A 39 -4.61 -8.47 -12.50
N LYS A 40 -4.14 -9.72 -12.41
CA LYS A 40 -3.32 -10.18 -11.27
C LYS A 40 -1.99 -9.44 -11.19
N GLU A 41 -1.37 -9.17 -12.33
CA GLU A 41 -0.11 -8.43 -12.41
C GLU A 41 -0.26 -6.96 -12.00
N LEU A 42 -1.38 -6.31 -12.38
CA LEU A 42 -1.71 -4.96 -11.91
C LEU A 42 -1.96 -4.92 -10.40
N VAL A 43 -2.69 -5.90 -9.85
CA VAL A 43 -2.91 -6.00 -8.39
C VAL A 43 -1.58 -6.24 -7.68
N SER A 44 -0.73 -7.12 -8.19
CA SER A 44 0.60 -7.38 -7.63
C SER A 44 1.48 -6.13 -7.69
N THR A 45 1.45 -5.38 -8.78
CA THR A 45 2.21 -4.13 -8.95
C THR A 45 1.69 -3.04 -8.00
N PHE A 46 0.37 -2.98 -7.80
CA PHE A 46 -0.23 -2.08 -6.82
C PHE A 46 0.15 -2.46 -5.39
N GLN A 47 0.11 -3.75 -5.06
CA GLN A 47 0.54 -4.28 -3.75
C GLN A 47 2.05 -4.04 -3.51
N LEU A 48 2.90 -4.22 -4.52
CA LEU A 48 4.34 -3.94 -4.41
C LEU A 48 4.60 -2.43 -4.18
N ASN A 49 3.87 -1.55 -4.89
CA ASN A 49 3.95 -0.11 -4.64
C ASN A 49 3.42 0.28 -3.25
N GLN A 50 2.40 -0.41 -2.76
CA GLN A 50 1.86 -0.16 -1.43
C GLN A 50 2.81 -0.65 -0.33
N GLN A 51 3.47 -1.79 -0.53
CA GLN A 51 4.54 -2.28 0.34
C GLN A 51 5.74 -1.31 0.34
N LEU A 52 6.18 -0.83 -0.83
CA LEU A 52 7.24 0.19 -0.91
C LEU A 52 6.87 1.51 -0.23
N LYS A 53 5.60 1.93 -0.31
CA LYS A 53 5.12 3.14 0.38
C LYS A 53 5.07 2.93 1.90
N SER A 54 4.69 1.74 2.34
CA SER A 54 4.66 1.35 3.76
C SER A 54 6.07 1.18 4.34
N GLU A 55 7.02 0.61 3.60
CA GLU A 55 8.41 0.50 4.05
C GLU A 55 9.08 1.86 4.15
N ARG A 56 8.83 2.78 3.20
CA ARG A 56 9.30 4.16 3.31
C ARG A 56 8.69 4.91 4.49
N SER A 57 7.42 4.68 4.84
CA SER A 57 6.85 5.27 6.05
C SER A 57 7.46 4.66 7.32
N ASN A 58 7.71 3.35 7.33
CA ASN A 58 8.31 2.67 8.46
C ASN A 58 9.77 3.10 8.68
N LEU A 59 10.55 3.28 7.62
CA LEU A 59 11.91 3.83 7.70
C LEU A 59 11.91 5.26 8.24
N LYS A 60 10.97 6.11 7.79
CA LYS A 60 10.87 7.49 8.27
C LYS A 60 10.47 7.55 9.75
N VAL A 61 9.59 6.65 10.21
CA VAL A 61 9.25 6.50 11.64
C VAL A 61 10.47 6.00 12.42
N LEU A 62 11.23 5.05 11.89
CA LEU A 62 12.42 4.50 12.54
C LEU A 62 13.55 5.54 12.69
N GLU A 63 13.81 6.34 11.66
CA GLU A 63 14.79 7.44 11.72
C GLU A 63 14.33 8.53 12.68
N THR A 64 13.05 8.91 12.67
CA THR A 64 12.50 9.89 13.61
C THR A 64 12.62 9.40 15.06
N ARG A 65 12.28 8.13 15.31
CA ARG A 65 12.45 7.48 16.62
C ARG A 65 13.92 7.44 17.04
N GLN A 66 14.85 7.09 16.15
CA GLN A 66 16.28 7.11 16.49
C GLN A 66 16.76 8.52 16.87
N GLY A 67 16.32 9.55 16.16
CA GLY A 67 16.62 10.94 16.48
C GLY A 67 16.08 11.37 17.85
N GLU A 68 14.82 11.02 18.15
CA GLU A 68 14.19 11.28 19.45
C GLU A 68 14.91 10.53 20.59
N LEU A 69 15.21 9.25 20.41
CA LEU A 69 15.94 8.45 21.40
C LEU A 69 17.38 8.94 21.61
N ALA A 70 18.06 9.43 20.57
CA ALA A 70 19.39 10.02 20.71
C ALA A 70 19.35 11.33 21.49
N LEU A 71 18.35 12.19 21.22
CA LEU A 71 18.10 13.41 21.97
C LEU A 71 17.72 13.13 23.43
N GLU A 72 16.86 12.15 23.67
CA GLU A 72 16.47 11.73 25.02
C GLU A 72 17.66 11.15 25.77
N LYS A 73 18.49 10.32 25.13
CA LYS A 73 19.73 9.81 25.71
C LYS A 73 20.69 10.95 26.06
N ALA A 74 20.88 11.93 25.18
CA ALA A 74 21.73 13.10 25.46
C ALA A 74 21.20 13.91 26.66
N LYS A 75 19.88 14.11 26.74
CA LYS A 75 19.24 14.78 27.87
C LYS A 75 19.38 13.97 29.18
N LEU A 76 19.23 12.66 29.13
CA LEU A 76 19.39 11.76 30.28
C LEU A 76 20.86 11.60 30.73
N GLN A 77 21.84 11.94 29.89
CA GLN A 77 23.25 11.98 30.26
C GLN A 77 23.64 13.27 31.01
N ASP A 78 22.83 14.33 30.92
CA ASP A 78 23.04 15.55 31.69
C ASP A 78 22.49 15.40 33.12
N PRO A 79 23.37 15.39 34.15
CA PRO A 79 22.95 15.25 35.55
C PRO A 79 22.04 16.38 36.02
N THR A 80 22.15 17.58 35.44
CA THR A 80 21.30 18.73 35.76
C THR A 80 19.88 18.51 35.24
N TYR A 81 19.77 18.02 34.01
CA TYR A 81 18.48 17.67 33.41
C TYR A 81 17.78 16.54 34.19
N VAL A 82 18.51 15.49 34.56
CA VAL A 82 17.97 14.37 35.34
C VAL A 82 17.46 14.84 36.70
N GLN A 83 18.22 15.70 37.38
CA GLN A 83 17.81 16.26 38.67
C GLN A 83 16.55 17.10 38.52
N ASN A 84 16.48 17.98 37.53
CA ASN A 84 15.31 18.83 37.29
C ASN A 84 14.07 18.03 36.86
N TYR A 85 14.25 16.98 36.06
CA TYR A 85 13.18 16.06 35.67
C TYR A 85 12.64 15.29 36.88
N ALA A 86 13.52 14.78 37.75
CA ALA A 86 13.12 14.13 39.00
C ALA A 86 12.36 15.09 39.93
N ARG A 87 12.84 16.33 40.06
CA ARG A 87 12.15 17.38 40.86
C ARG A 87 10.79 17.75 40.29
N GLY A 88 10.70 17.98 38.98
CA GLY A 88 9.46 18.43 38.34
C GLY A 88 8.41 17.33 38.19
N LYS A 89 8.82 16.11 37.82
CA LYS A 89 7.88 15.01 37.53
C LYS A 89 7.54 14.16 38.73
N HIS A 90 8.52 13.92 39.61
CA HIS A 90 8.35 13.06 40.78
C HIS A 90 8.30 13.85 42.09
N LEU A 91 8.27 15.19 42.01
CA LEU A 91 8.19 16.09 43.16
C LEU A 91 9.28 15.80 44.21
N LEU A 92 10.43 15.28 43.77
CA LEU A 92 11.58 15.06 44.64
C LEU A 92 12.11 16.41 45.11
N SER A 93 12.32 16.59 46.41
CA SER A 93 12.96 17.78 46.96
C SER A 93 14.25 17.40 47.70
N LYS A 94 15.18 18.35 47.84
CA LYS A 94 16.31 18.16 48.75
C LYS A 94 15.81 18.21 50.20
N SER A 95 16.61 17.71 51.14
CA SER A 95 16.24 17.62 52.56
C SER A 95 15.83 18.95 53.21
N GLU A 96 16.19 20.08 52.62
CA GLU A 96 15.87 21.44 53.11
C GLU A 96 14.83 22.18 52.25
N GLU A 97 14.15 21.50 51.33
CA GLU A 97 13.13 22.09 50.45
C GLU A 97 11.74 21.48 50.70
N GLN A 98 10.72 22.32 50.89
CA GLN A 98 9.32 21.91 51.08
C GLN A 98 8.49 22.13 49.80
N VAL A 99 7.85 21.07 49.31
CA VAL A 99 7.04 21.11 48.07
C VAL A 99 5.57 21.39 48.41
N PHE A 100 4.99 22.44 47.84
CA PHE A 100 3.58 22.79 47.98
C PHE A 100 2.81 22.43 46.71
N ILE A 101 1.86 21.49 46.80
CA ILE A 101 0.96 21.17 45.68
C ILE A 101 -0.24 22.12 45.78
N LEU A 102 -0.36 23.03 44.83
CA LEU A 102 -1.51 23.92 44.75
C LEU A 102 -2.72 23.17 44.15
N PRO A 103 -3.94 23.35 44.70
CA PRO A 103 -5.14 22.84 44.05
C PRO A 103 -5.29 23.53 42.69
N LYS A 104 -5.63 22.76 41.66
CA LYS A 104 -5.97 23.35 40.36
C LYS A 104 -7.28 24.10 40.54
N THR A 105 -7.27 25.41 40.29
CA THR A 105 -8.49 26.20 40.18
C THR A 105 -9.37 25.57 39.09
N GLU A 106 -10.59 25.17 39.46
CA GLU A 106 -11.61 24.70 38.51
C GLU A 106 -12.08 25.83 37.60
#